data_AF-A0A7C5BFC6-F1
#
_entry.id   AF-A0A7C5BFC6-F1
#
_cell.length_a   1.000
_cell.length_b   1.000
_cell.length_c   1.000
_cell.angle_alpha   90.00
_cell.angle_beta   90.00
_cell.angle_gamma   90.00
#
_symmetry.space_group_name_H-M   'P 1'
#
loop_
_entity.id
_entity.type
_entity.pdbx_description
1 polymer ?
#
loop_
_entity_poly.entity_id
_entity_poly.type
_entity_poly.pdbx_seq_one_letter_code
_entity_poly.pdbx_strand_id
1 'polypeptide(L)'
;MCYAIPARLVKIEKNIGIVDYFGEKRKVLIDYFPVKVGDYVYAQGGIIINKVSEKEAEEILDAFREVFFTLKNIDKNFSKINTRHSSEKLLNILERINRNKGLEKEDLLFLLNLTEKKDLELLYQTANNIRQKIHKNASCVHG
;
A
#
# COMPACT_ATOMS: atom_id res chain seq x y z
N MET A 1 -9.29 2.68 -2.24
CA MET A 1 -10.31 1.62 -2.38
C MET A 1 -9.67 0.29 -2.03
N CYS A 2 -10.34 -0.54 -1.23
CA CYS A 2 -9.86 -1.85 -0.79
C CYS A 2 -10.58 -2.93 -1.61
N TYR A 3 -9.84 -3.94 -2.04
CA TYR A 3 -10.44 -5.11 -2.69
C TYR A 3 -10.39 -6.29 -1.73
N ALA A 4 -11.55 -6.92 -1.49
CA ALA A 4 -11.61 -8.15 -0.73
C ALA A 4 -11.22 -9.34 -1.60
N ILE A 5 -9.92 -9.64 -1.61
CA ILE A 5 -9.34 -10.82 -2.26
C ILE A 5 -8.96 -11.80 -1.16
N PRO A 6 -9.18 -13.11 -1.32
CA PRO A 6 -8.72 -14.08 -0.34
C PRO A 6 -7.19 -14.15 -0.32
N ALA A 7 -6.64 -14.55 0.82
CA ALA A 7 -5.21 -14.61 1.06
C ALA A 7 -4.83 -15.96 1.62
N ARG A 8 -3.68 -16.51 1.25
CA ARG A 8 -3.18 -17.73 1.88
C ARG A 8 -2.46 -17.41 3.18
N LEU A 9 -2.85 -18.05 4.28
CA LEU A 9 -2.16 -17.93 5.56
C LEU A 9 -0.87 -18.76 5.52
N VAL A 10 0.28 -18.09 5.51
CA VAL A 10 1.60 -18.72 5.34
C VAL A 10 2.38 -18.87 6.65
N LYS A 11 1.98 -18.17 7.72
CA LYS A 11 2.62 -18.27 9.04
C LYS A 11 1.64 -17.85 10.13
N ILE A 12 1.79 -18.43 11.32
CA ILE A 12 1.09 -18.02 12.54
C ILE A 12 2.12 -17.84 13.65
N GLU A 13 2.07 -16.70 14.34
CA GLU A 13 2.88 -16.37 15.51
C GLU A 13 1.93 -15.87 16.62
N LYS A 14 1.61 -16.73 17.59
CA LYS A 14 0.59 -16.46 18.61
C LYS A 14 -0.76 -16.09 17.96
N ASN A 15 -1.21 -14.85 18.11
CA ASN A 15 -2.43 -14.29 17.53
C ASN A 15 -2.18 -13.46 16.26
N ILE A 16 -0.97 -13.49 15.70
CA ILE A 16 -0.63 -12.78 14.47
C ILE A 16 -0.42 -13.79 13.33
N GLY A 17 -1.24 -13.68 12.29
CA GLY A 17 -1.08 -14.38 11.03
C GLY A 17 -0.24 -13.58 10.05
N ILE A 18 0.49 -14.27 9.17
CA ILE A 18 1.06 -13.70 7.95
C ILE A 18 0.31 -14.27 6.76
N VAL A 19 -0.36 -13.41 6.01
CA VAL A 19 -1.10 -13.77 4.80
C VAL A 19 -0.37 -13.31 3.55
N ASP A 20 -0.58 -14.01 2.43
CA ASP A 20 0.07 -13.79 1.14
C ASP A 20 -0.97 -13.61 0.01
N TYR A 21 -0.87 -12.50 -0.72
CA TYR A 21 -1.72 -12.10 -1.85
C TYR A 21 -0.88 -11.90 -3.12
N PHE A 22 -0.24 -12.94 -3.65
CA PHE A 22 0.69 -12.86 -4.80
C PHE A 22 2.11 -12.35 -4.44
N GLY A 23 2.66 -12.83 -3.33
CA GLY A 23 3.99 -12.50 -2.81
C GLY A 23 4.01 -11.28 -1.88
N GLU A 24 2.91 -10.53 -1.80
CA GLU A 24 2.75 -9.44 -0.84
C GLU A 24 2.27 -9.99 0.50
N LYS A 25 3.16 -9.94 1.50
CA LYS A 25 2.90 -10.43 2.85
C LYS A 25 2.34 -9.34 3.75
N ARG A 26 1.25 -9.63 4.46
CA ARG A 26 0.64 -8.73 5.45
C ARG A 26 0.47 -9.43 6.80
N LYS A 27 0.66 -8.67 7.87
CA LYS A 27 0.33 -9.10 9.24
C LYS A 27 -1.16 -8.90 9.46
N VAL A 28 -1.82 -9.91 9.99
CA VAL A 28 -3.24 -9.88 10.35
C VAL A 28 -3.44 -10.45 11.73
N LEU A 29 -4.40 -9.92 12.48
CA LEU A 29 -4.82 -10.44 13.77
C LEU A 29 -5.73 -11.65 13.55
N ILE A 30 -5.44 -12.72 14.29
CA ILE A 30 -6.28 -13.91 14.42
C ILE A 30 -7.04 -13.74 15.74
N ASP A 31 -8.28 -13.30 15.65
CA ASP A 31 -9.11 -13.00 16.83
C ASP A 31 -10.08 -14.15 17.12
N TYR A 32 -11.11 -14.31 16.29
CA TYR A 32 -12.22 -15.22 16.55
C TYR A 32 -12.22 -16.51 15.71
N PHE A 33 -11.51 -16.53 14.58
CA PHE A 33 -11.62 -17.63 13.62
C PHE A 33 -10.51 -18.67 13.83
N PRO A 34 -10.85 -19.96 14.03
CA PRO A 34 -9.85 -21.00 14.02
C PRO A 34 -9.31 -21.17 12.61
N VAL A 35 -8.03 -20.85 12.43
CA VAL A 35 -7.31 -20.95 11.16
C VAL A 35 -5.99 -21.66 11.36
N LYS A 36 -5.53 -22.34 10.32
CA LYS A 36 -4.22 -22.99 10.28
C LYS A 36 -3.43 -22.52 9.07
N VAL A 37 -2.11 -22.66 9.14
CA VAL A 37 -1.24 -22.41 7.98
C VAL A 37 -1.72 -23.26 6.80
N GLY A 38 -1.85 -22.63 5.63
CA GLY A 38 -2.43 -23.20 4.42
C GLY A 38 -3.86 -22.75 4.15
N ASP A 39 -4.61 -22.30 5.16
CA ASP A 39 -5.98 -21.82 4.97
C ASP A 39 -6.03 -20.54 4.13
N TYR A 40 -7.08 -20.41 3.33
CA TYR A 40 -7.42 -19.16 2.65
C TYR A 40 -8.40 -18.34 3.49
N VAL A 41 -8.15 -17.04 3.61
CA VAL A 41 -8.90 -16.15 4.50
C VAL A 41 -9.17 -14.78 3.86
N TYR A 42 -10.27 -14.16 4.26
CA TYR A 42 -10.50 -12.72 4.12
C TYR A 42 -10.01 -12.00 5.37
N ALA A 43 -9.44 -10.79 5.21
CA ALA A 43 -8.88 -10.02 6.31
C ALA A 43 -9.08 -8.51 6.16
N GLN A 44 -9.97 -7.92 6.96
CA GLN A 44 -10.39 -6.52 6.88
C GLN A 44 -9.78 -5.72 8.00
N GLY A 45 -9.22 -4.55 7.68
CA GLY A 45 -8.61 -3.68 8.69
C GLY A 45 -7.46 -4.34 9.47
N GLY A 46 -6.82 -5.36 8.88
CA GLY A 46 -5.76 -6.13 9.53
C GLY A 46 -6.26 -7.22 10.48
N ILE A 47 -7.52 -7.66 10.38
CA ILE A 47 -8.09 -8.73 11.19
C ILE A 47 -8.71 -9.78 10.26
N ILE A 48 -8.51 -11.07 10.54
CA ILE A 48 -9.19 -12.14 9.79
C ILE A 48 -10.68 -12.11 10.10
N ILE A 49 -11.51 -11.98 9.06
CA ILE A 49 -12.97 -11.89 9.18
C ILE A 49 -13.71 -13.12 8.68
N ASN A 50 -13.10 -13.95 7.84
CA ASN A 50 -13.71 -15.19 7.36
C ASN A 50 -12.67 -16.16 6.78
N LYS A 51 -12.99 -17.46 6.80
CA LYS A 51 -12.28 -18.50 6.05
C LYS A 51 -12.97 -18.75 4.72
N VAL A 52 -12.18 -19.03 3.69
CA VAL A 52 -12.65 -19.31 2.32
C VAL A 52 -12.28 -20.74 1.95
N SER A 53 -13.12 -21.39 1.17
CA SER A 53 -12.77 -22.71 0.63
C SER A 53 -11.59 -22.59 -0.34
N GLU A 54 -10.73 -23.60 -0.40
CA GLU A 54 -9.56 -23.59 -1.28
C GLU A 54 -9.96 -23.38 -2.75
N LYS A 55 -10.97 -24.13 -3.23
CA LYS A 55 -11.48 -24.01 -4.59
C LYS A 55 -11.94 -22.59 -4.93
N GLU A 56 -12.79 -22.00 -4.08
CA GLU A 56 -13.31 -20.64 -4.28
C GLU A 56 -12.17 -19.61 -4.23
N ALA A 57 -11.23 -19.78 -3.30
CA ALA A 57 -10.10 -18.89 -3.18
C ALA A 57 -9.21 -18.91 -4.43
N GLU A 58 -8.93 -20.10 -4.97
CA GLU A 58 -8.15 -20.27 -6.19
C GLU A 58 -8.84 -19.65 -7.41
N GLU A 59 -10.14 -19.89 -7.58
CA GLU A 59 -10.94 -19.29 -8.66
C GLU A 59 -10.89 -17.75 -8.62
N ILE A 60 -11.04 -17.16 -7.43
CA ILE A 60 -10.94 -15.71 -7.25
C ILE A 60 -9.51 -15.22 -7.48
N LEU A 61 -8.50 -15.89 -6.92
CA LEU A 61 -7.10 -15.50 -7.07
C LEU A 61 -6.66 -15.55 -8.53
N ASP A 62 -7.12 -16.53 -9.30
CA ASP A 62 -6.81 -16.64 -10.73
C ASP A 62 -7.48 -15.52 -11.52
N ALA A 63 -8.74 -15.18 -11.23
CA ALA A 63 -9.42 -14.05 -11.85
C ALA A 63 -8.73 -12.71 -11.56
N PHE A 64 -8.17 -12.54 -10.36
CA PHE A 64 -7.51 -11.29 -9.95
C PHE A 64 -6.03 -11.20 -10.34
N ARG A 65 -5.38 -12.31 -10.71
CA ARG A 65 -3.93 -12.38 -10.90
C ARG A 65 -3.41 -11.31 -11.86
N GLU A 66 -3.96 -11.24 -13.06
CA GLU A 66 -3.53 -10.29 -14.09
C GLU A 66 -3.81 -8.83 -13.67
N VAL A 67 -5.00 -8.59 -13.12
CA VAL A 67 -5.43 -7.27 -12.66
C VAL A 67 -4.50 -6.76 -11.55
N PHE A 68 -4.13 -7.62 -10.60
CA PHE A 68 -3.26 -7.27 -9.50
C PHE A 68 -1.89 -6.77 -9.99
N PHE A 69 -1.23 -7.53 -10.87
CA PHE A 69 0.08 -7.13 -11.40
C PHE A 69 0.01 -5.91 -12.31
N THR A 70 -1.06 -5.79 -13.10
CA THR A 70 -1.31 -4.60 -13.93
C THR A 70 -1.45 -3.34 -13.08
N LEU A 71 -2.29 -3.37 -12.04
CA LEU A 71 -2.46 -2.24 -11.12
C LEU A 71 -1.17 -1.91 -10.37
N LYS A 72 -0.40 -2.92 -9.95
CA LYS A 72 0.91 -2.70 -9.30
C LYS A 72 1.90 -2.00 -10.24
N ASN A 73 1.91 -2.34 -11.53
CA ASN A 73 2.77 -1.68 -12.52
C ASN A 73 2.33 -0.24 -12.79
N ILE A 74 1.02 -0.01 -12.89
CA ILE A 74 0.43 1.32 -13.03
C ILE A 74 0.83 2.19 -11.81
N ASP A 75 0.68 1.67 -10.59
CA ASP A 75 1.06 2.37 -9.36
C ASP A 75 2.54 2.75 -9.34
N LYS A 76 3.42 1.80 -9.71
CA LYS A 76 4.86 2.04 -9.82
C LYS A 76 5.19 3.16 -10.82
N ASN A 77 4.47 3.23 -11.94
CA ASN A 77 4.67 4.29 -12.93
C ASN A 77 4.24 5.66 -12.42
N PHE A 78 3.10 5.75 -11.72
CA PHE A 78 2.63 7.00 -11.09
C PHE A 78 3.47 7.42 -9.88
N SER A 79 4.31 6.53 -9.34
CA SER A 79 5.21 6.82 -8.23
C SER A 79 6.57 7.38 -8.67
N LYS A 80 6.78 7.59 -9.98
CA LYS A 80 8.01 8.20 -10.51
C LYS A 80 7.99 9.71 -10.25
N ILE A 81 9.09 10.22 -9.70
CA ILE A 81 9.27 11.65 -9.43
C ILE A 81 9.91 12.32 -10.65
N ASN A 82 9.34 13.44 -11.08
CA ASN A 82 9.92 14.30 -12.11
C ASN A 82 10.27 15.66 -11.50
N THR A 83 11.57 15.95 -11.36
CA THR A 83 12.06 17.15 -10.66
C THR A 83 12.22 18.38 -11.56
N ARG A 84 11.72 18.34 -12.80
CA ARG A 84 11.94 19.42 -13.77
C ARG A 84 11.10 20.66 -13.44
N HIS A 85 11.77 21.80 -13.23
CA HIS A 85 11.20 23.15 -13.18
C HIS A 85 10.39 23.53 -11.92
N SER A 86 10.74 23.02 -10.75
CA SER A 86 10.14 23.45 -9.46
C SER A 86 11.05 24.41 -8.69
N SER A 87 10.45 25.17 -7.77
CA SER A 87 11.18 26.10 -6.90
C SER A 87 12.22 25.38 -6.03
N GLU A 88 13.38 26.02 -5.81
CA GLU A 88 14.46 25.47 -4.97
C GLU A 88 13.99 25.16 -3.54
N LYS A 89 13.12 26.01 -3.00
CA LYS A 89 12.54 25.83 -1.66
C LYS A 89 11.72 24.53 -1.57
N LEU A 90 10.87 24.26 -2.57
CA LEU A 90 10.07 23.03 -2.59
C LEU A 90 10.97 21.80 -2.68
N LEU A 91 11.97 21.82 -3.56
CA LEU A 91 12.91 20.71 -3.72
C LEU A 91 13.62 20.38 -2.41
N ASN A 92 14.12 21.39 -1.69
CA ASN A 92 14.77 21.20 -0.39
C ASN A 92 13.85 20.56 0.65
N ILE A 93 12.59 21.01 0.74
CA ILE A 93 11.60 20.45 1.66
C ILE A 93 11.33 18.98 1.31
N LEU A 94 11.04 18.70 0.04
CA LEU A 94 10.68 17.35 -0.41
C LEU A 94 11.86 16.36 -0.27
N GLU A 95 13.09 16.78 -0.52
CA GLU A 95 14.28 15.95 -0.28
C GLU A 95 14.45 15.57 1.19
N ARG A 96 14.20 16.51 2.11
CA ARG A 96 14.23 16.24 3.56
C ARG A 96 13.18 15.20 3.94
N ILE A 97 11.95 15.34 3.46
CA ILE A 97 10.85 14.39 3.74
C ILE A 97 11.22 13.01 3.19
N ASN A 98 11.75 12.92 1.97
CA ASN A 98 12.11 11.64 1.36
C ASN A 98 13.23 10.90 2.15
N ARG A 99 14.05 11.65 2.89
CA ARG A 99 15.05 11.13 3.85
C ARG A 99 14.49 10.88 5.25
N ASN A 100 13.16 10.89 5.40
CA ASN A 100 12.44 10.65 6.65
C ASN A 100 12.75 11.68 7.75
N LYS A 101 13.10 12.92 7.37
CA LYS A 101 13.25 14.04 8.30
C LYS A 101 11.90 14.70 8.54
N GLY A 102 11.71 15.22 9.76
CA GLY A 102 10.52 15.96 10.14
C GLY A 102 10.31 17.24 9.32
N LEU A 103 9.05 17.67 9.28
CA LEU A 103 8.62 18.96 8.76
C LEU A 103 8.51 19.96 9.89
N GLU A 104 8.98 21.18 9.65
CA GLU A 104 8.76 22.32 10.53
C GLU A 104 7.41 22.98 10.19
N LYS A 105 6.92 23.86 11.08
CA LYS A 105 5.64 24.54 10.88
C LYS A 105 5.65 25.39 9.60
N GLU A 106 6.78 26.03 9.32
CA GLU A 106 7.01 26.86 8.14
C GLU A 106 6.95 26.04 6.85
N ASP A 107 7.48 24.82 6.87
CA ASP A 107 7.43 23.91 5.72
C ASP A 107 5.98 23.49 5.44
N LEU A 108 5.22 23.15 6.48
CA LEU A 108 3.80 22.79 6.35
C LEU A 108 2.99 23.95 5.76
N LEU A 109 3.18 25.16 6.29
CA LEU A 109 2.51 26.36 5.77
C LEU A 109 2.89 26.62 4.32
N PHE A 110 4.16 26.42 3.94
CA PHE A 110 4.59 26.56 2.55
C PHE A 110 3.89 25.54 1.64
N LEU A 111 3.88 24.25 2.01
CA LEU A 111 3.23 23.20 1.23
C LEU A 111 1.71 23.41 1.08
N LEU A 112 1.04 23.88 2.13
CA LEU A 112 -0.41 24.15 2.12
C LEU A 112 -0.80 25.34 1.25
N ASN A 113 0.12 26.28 1.01
CA ASN A 113 -0.11 27.46 0.18
C ASN A 113 0.32 27.27 -1.29
N LEU A 114 0.74 26.07 -1.69
CA LEU A 114 1.08 25.80 -3.09
C LEU A 114 -0.17 25.88 -3.99
N THR A 115 -0.14 26.75 -5.00
CA THR A 115 -1.20 26.90 -6.00
C THR A 115 -0.72 26.53 -7.41
N GLU A 116 0.59 26.62 -7.66
CA GLU A 116 1.17 26.33 -8.96
C GLU A 116 1.03 24.84 -9.30
N LYS A 117 0.43 24.56 -10.47
CA LYS A 117 0.10 23.19 -10.90
C LYS A 117 1.32 22.27 -10.91
N LYS A 118 2.49 22.78 -11.33
CA LYS A 118 3.74 22.03 -11.40
C LYS A 118 4.27 21.64 -10.02
N ASP A 119 4.18 22.55 -9.07
CA ASP A 119 4.65 22.34 -7.70
C ASP A 119 3.72 21.37 -6.94
N LEU A 120 2.41 21.49 -7.15
CA LEU A 120 1.42 20.51 -6.67
C LEU A 120 1.67 19.12 -7.25
N GLU A 121 1.97 19.04 -8.56
CA GLU A 121 2.31 17.77 -9.22
C GLU A 121 3.53 17.11 -8.57
N LEU A 122 4.60 17.86 -8.32
CA LEU A 122 5.80 17.35 -7.65
C LEU A 122 5.53 16.90 -6.21
N LEU A 123 4.72 17.66 -5.46
CA LEU A 123 4.28 17.29 -4.11
C LEU A 123 3.53 15.94 -4.15
N TYR A 124 2.56 15.79 -5.06
CA TYR A 124 1.77 14.56 -5.18
C TYR A 124 2.61 13.37 -5.62
N GLN A 125 3.54 13.56 -6.57
CA GLN A 125 4.48 12.52 -6.99
C GLN A 125 5.37 12.08 -5.83
N THR A 126 5.87 13.02 -5.03
CA THR A 126 6.71 12.73 -3.87
C THR A 126 5.92 11.98 -2.79
N ALA A 127 4.70 12.43 -2.48
CA ALA A 127 3.82 11.76 -1.54
C ALA A 127 3.49 10.33 -2.00
N ASN A 128 3.19 10.14 -3.29
CA ASN A 128 2.91 8.83 -3.86
C ASN A 128 4.15 7.92 -3.84
N ASN A 129 5.34 8.47 -4.12
CA ASN A 129 6.61 7.75 -4.04
C ASN A 129 6.90 7.24 -2.61
N ILE A 130 6.72 8.10 -1.60
CA ILE A 130 6.88 7.73 -0.18
C ILE A 130 5.87 6.64 0.19
N ARG A 131 4.59 6.83 -0.16
CA ARG A 131 3.54 5.83 0.06
C ARG A 131 3.90 4.50 -0.59
N GLN A 132 4.39 4.49 -1.82
CA GLN A 132 4.81 3.28 -2.53
C GLN A 132 6.00 2.61 -1.82
N LYS A 133 7.00 3.38 -1.38
CA LYS A 133 8.17 2.84 -0.66
C LYS A 133 7.78 2.16 0.65
N ILE A 134 6.80 2.70 1.36
CA ILE A 134 6.35 2.19 2.67
C ILE A 134 5.33 1.06 2.51
N HIS A 135 4.31 1.25 1.67
CA HIS A 135 3.16 0.35 1.55
C HIS A 135 3.24 -0.61 0.35
N LYS A 136 4.21 -0.44 -0.56
CA LYS A 136 4.48 -1.24 -1.77
C LYS A 136 3.44 -1.18 -2.90
N ASN A 137 2.18 -0.90 -2.59
CA ASN A 137 1.09 -0.81 -3.58
C ASN A 137 0.03 0.22 -3.13
N ALA A 138 -0.62 0.91 -4.06
CA ALA A 138 -1.71 1.87 -3.81
C ALA A 138 -3.02 1.19 -3.44
N SER A 139 -3.26 0.01 -4.01
CA SER A 139 -4.39 -0.82 -3.63
C SER A 139 -4.01 -1.61 -2.38
N CYS A 140 -4.74 -1.35 -1.30
CA CYS A 140 -4.65 -2.21 -0.14
C CYS A 140 -5.42 -3.50 -0.43
N VAL A 141 -4.66 -4.57 -0.66
CA VAL A 141 -5.14 -5.95 -0.60
C VAL A 141 -5.24 -6.30 0.88
N HIS A 142 -6.30 -5.81 1.49
CA HIS A 142 -6.83 -6.30 2.75
C HIS A 142 -8.34 -6.28 2.55
N GLY A 143 -8.92 -7.48 2.60
CA GLY A 143 -10.34 -7.72 2.42
C GLY A 143 -11.05 -7.68 3.73
#